data_AF-A0A4U0SUL4-F1
#
_entry.id   AF-A0A4U0SUL4-F1
#
_cell.length_a   1.000
_cell.length_b   1.000
_cell.length_c   1.000
_cell.angle_alpha   90.00
_cell.angle_beta   90.00
_cell.angle_gamma   90.00
#
_symmetry.space_group_name_H-M   'P 1'
#
loop_
_entity.id
_entity.type
_entity.pdbx_description
1 polymer ?
#
loop_
_entity_poly.entity_id
_entity_poly.type
_entity_poly.pdbx_seq_one_letter_code
_entity_poly.pdbx_strand_id
1 'polypeptide(L)' 'MCKWHASPRRAVPASRQDDTGEIRIPLALFDLDQLKGHLELVLSRVEAEQMYAGLSRLLVGDRQASTSAVR' A
#
# COMPACT_ATOMS: atom_id res chain seq x y z
N MET A 1 4.68 -24.61 1.00
CA MET A 1 4.63 -23.42 0.12
C MET A 1 4.72 -22.20 0.99
N CYS A 2 5.78 -21.39 0.85
CA CYS A 2 5.89 -20.10 1.53
C CYS A 2 4.89 -19.11 0.91
N LYS A 3 4.10 -18.42 1.73
CA LYS A 3 3.09 -17.44 1.27
C LYS A 3 3.57 -16.07 1.72
N TRP A 4 4.51 -15.53 0.95
CA TRP A 4 5.11 -14.24 1.24
C TRP A 4 4.15 -13.11 0.86
N HIS A 5 4.03 -12.13 1.73
CA HIS A 5 3.27 -10.91 1.45
C HIS A 5 3.90 -9.71 2.16
N ALA A 6 3.66 -8.53 1.62
CA ALA A 6 4.12 -7.28 2.20
C ALA A 6 2.92 -6.41 2.57
N SER A 7 3.00 -5.80 3.75
CA SER A 7 1.95 -4.91 4.27
C SER A 7 2.57 -3.59 4.74
N PRO A 8 1.87 -2.45 4.59
CA PRO A 8 2.33 -1.18 5.15
C PRO A 8 2.63 -1.29 6.64
N ARG A 9 3.76 -0.73 7.07
CA ARG A 9 4.13 -0.67 8.49
C ARG A 9 3.15 0.24 9.21
N ARG A 10 2.50 -0.30 10.25
CA ARG A 10 1.60 0.49 11.09
C ARG A 10 2.35 1.66 11.73
N ALA A 11 1.71 2.82 11.78
CA ALA A 11 2.22 4.05 12.38
C ALA A 11 3.51 4.62 11.78
N VAL A 12 3.99 4.10 10.64
CA VAL A 12 5.08 4.72 9.89
C VAL A 12 4.50 5.33 8.61
N PRO A 13 4.49 6.66 8.47
CA PRO A 13 3.91 7.29 7.28
C PRO A 13 4.78 7.04 6.06
N ALA A 14 4.16 7.07 4.88
CA ALA A 14 4.90 7.24 3.64
C ALA A 14 5.59 8.61 3.64
N SER A 15 6.77 8.68 3.05
CA SER A 15 7.54 9.92 2.95
C SER A 15 7.84 10.24 1.49
N ARG A 16 8.14 11.51 1.23
CA ARG A 16 8.70 11.97 -0.03
C ARG A 16 10.16 12.32 0.20
N GLN A 17 11.04 11.88 -0.68
CA GLN A 17 12.44 12.28 -0.68
C GLN A 17 12.56 13.62 -1.44
N ASP A 18 13.20 14.61 -0.82
CA ASP A 18 13.18 16.00 -1.32
C ASP A 18 14.04 16.22 -2.58
N ASP A 19 15.13 15.46 -2.72
CA ASP A 19 16.10 15.56 -3.82
C ASP A 19 15.61 14.87 -5.11
N THR A 20 15.02 13.69 -5.01
CA THR A 20 14.57 12.87 -6.15
C THR A 20 13.07 13.00 -6.39
N GLY A 21 12.31 13.45 -5.39
CA GLY A 21 10.85 13.43 -5.41
C GLY A 21 10.24 12.04 -5.30
N GLU A 22 11.04 11.01 -5.01
CA GLU A 22 10.58 9.64 -4.80
C GLU A 22 9.63 9.56 -3.60
N ILE A 23 8.63 8.69 -3.72
CA ILE A 23 7.73 8.33 -2.63
C ILE A 23 8.20 7.00 -2.04
N ARG A 24 8.46 7.00 -0.74
CA ARG A 24 8.90 5.82 0.01
C ARG A 24 7.78 5.37 0.92
N ILE A 25 7.32 4.13 0.73
CA ILE A 25 6.28 3.51 1.54
C ILE A 25 6.94 2.40 2.39
N PRO A 26 7.01 2.56 3.72
CA PRO A 26 7.59 1.55 4.60
C PRO A 26 6.73 0.30 4.67
N LEU A 27 7.28 -0.85 4.29
CA LEU A 27 6.61 -2.15 4.28
C LEU A 27 7.25 -3.11 5.29
N ALA A 28 6.42 -3.97 5.86
CA ALA A 28 6.83 -5.16 6.59
C ALA A 28 6.55 -6.38 5.71
N LEU A 29 7.56 -7.23 5.56
CA LEU A 29 7.50 -8.46 4.80
C LEU A 29 7.21 -9.62 5.74
N PHE A 30 6.25 -10.46 5.38
CA PHE A 30 5.84 -11.61 6.16
C PHE A 30 5.88 -12.89 5.32
N ASP A 31 6.14 -14.01 5.97
CA ASP A 31 5.78 -15.33 5.47
C ASP A 31 4.64 -15.86 6.35
N LEU A 32 3.43 -15.91 5.79
CA LEU A 32 2.20 -15.99 6.59
C LEU A 32 2.21 -14.90 7.68
N ASP A 33 2.14 -15.24 8.95
CA ASP A 33 2.11 -14.26 10.04
C ASP A 33 3.50 -13.97 10.64
N GLN A 34 4.55 -14.59 10.11
CA GLN A 34 5.90 -14.39 10.62
C GLN A 34 6.59 -13.23 9.92
N LEU A 35 6.92 -12.19 10.68
CA LEU A 35 7.73 -11.07 10.20
C LEU A 35 9.10 -11.59 9.72
N LYS A 36 9.45 -11.29 8.48
CA LYS A 36 10.74 -11.60 7.86
C LYS A 36 11.64 -10.38 7.73
N GLY A 37 11.07 -9.18 7.69
CA GLY A 37 11.87 -7.96 7.70
C GLY A 37 11.09 -6.72 7.33
N HIS A 38 11.84 -5.65 7.13
CA HIS A 38 11.33 -4.35 6.69
C HIS A 38 12.01 -3.95 5.39
N LEU A 39 11.24 -3.35 4.50
CA LEU A 39 11.73 -2.83 3.22
C LEU A 39 10.95 -1.57 2.85
N GLU A 40 11.48 -0.78 1.92
CA GLU A 40 10.76 0.37 1.37
C GLU A 40 10.28 0.02 -0.04
N LEU A 41 8.99 0.23 -0.29
CA LEU A 41 8.51 0.37 -1.66
C LEU A 41 8.82 1.79 -2.10
N VAL A 42 9.79 1.92 -3.00
CA VAL A 42 10.20 3.19 -3.59
C VAL A 42 9.52 3.34 -4.94
N LEU A 43 8.83 4.46 -5.12
CA LEU A 43 8.14 4.81 -6.36
C LEU A 43 8.62 6.18 -6.81
N SER A 44 8.75 6.37 -8.12
CA SER A 44 8.76 7.71 -8.66
C SER A 44 7.44 8.41 -8.34
N ARG A 45 7.43 9.74 -8.39
CA ARG A 45 6.22 10.53 -8.19
C ARG A 45 5.08 10.10 -9.14
N VAL A 46 5.40 9.84 -10.41
CA VAL A 46 4.42 9.44 -11.43
C VAL A 46 3.81 8.08 -11.11
N GLU A 47 4.64 7.10 -10.71
CA GLU A 47 4.15 5.77 -10.31
C GLU A 47 3.27 5.83 -9.07
N ALA A 48 3.63 6.67 -8.08
CA ALA A 48 2.85 6.87 -6.88
C ALA A 48 1.47 7.48 -7.17
N GLU A 49 1.41 8.49 -8.05
CA GLU A 49 0.15 9.11 -8.48
C GLU A 49 -0.75 8.11 -9.23
N GLN A 50 -0.18 7.30 -10.14
CA GLN A 50 -0.90 6.26 -10.86
C GLN A 50 -1.44 5.17 -9.92
N MET A 51 -0.61 4.70 -8.99
CA MET A 51 -1.00 3.71 -7.99
C MET A 51 -2.11 4.24 -7.10
N TYR A 52 -1.99 5.48 -6.62
CA TYR A 52 -3.02 6.13 -5.81
C TYR A 52 -4.35 6.23 -6.57
N ALA A 53 -4.33 6.68 -7.83
CA ALA A 53 -5.53 6.77 -8.66
C ALA A 53 -6.20 5.40 -8.87
N GLY A 54 -5.41 4.36 -9.14
CA GLY A 54 -5.90 2.99 -9.30
C GLY A 54 -6.54 2.44 -8.02
N LEU A 55 -5.83 2.54 -6.90
CA LEU A 55 -6.33 2.08 -5.59
C LEU A 55 -7.56 2.87 -5.15
N SER A 56 -7.58 4.18 -5.35
CA SER A 56 -8.73 5.03 -5.01
C SER A 56 -9.97 4.60 -5.80
N ARG A 57 -9.83 4.29 -7.09
CA ARG A 57 -10.95 3.78 -7.89
C ARG A 57 -11.47 2.44 -7.37
N LEU A 58 -10.58 1.51 -7.03
CA LEU A 58 -10.97 0.20 -6.50
C LEU A 58 -11.66 0.31 -5.14
N LEU A 59 -11.12 1.10 -4.23
CA LEU A 59 -11.65 1.25 -2.86
C LEU A 59 -12.93 2.07 -2.80
N VAL A 60 -13.10 3.07 -3.67
CA VAL A 60 -14.33 3.87 -3.75
C VAL A 60 -15.45 3.09 -4.46
N GLY A 61 -15.12 2.33 -5.51
CA GLY A 61 -16.09 1.48 -6.21
C GLY A 61 -16.66 0.35 -5.32
N ASP A 62 -15.84 -0.22 -4.44
CA ASP A 62 -16.24 -1.30 -3.53
C ASP A 62 -17.18 -0.81 -2.40
N ARG A 63 -17.04 0.47 -2.00
CA ARG A 63 -17.85 1.08 -0.93
C ARG A 63 -19.34 1.24 -1.28
N GLN A 64 -19.68 1.30 -2.57
CA GLN A 64 -21.10 1.40 -3.00
C GLN A 64 -21.80 0.04 -3.04
N ALA A 65 -21.06 -1.07 -3.22
CA ALA A 65 -21.63 -2.42 -3.25
C ALA A 65 -22.05 -2.91 -1.86
N SER A 66 -21.36 -2.50 -0.80
CA SER A 66 -21.67 -2.94 0.58
C SER A 66 -22.89 -2.26 1.22
N THR A 67 -23.43 -1.17 0.64
CA THR A 67 -24.60 -0.46 1.18
C THR A 67 -25.96 -1.00 0.70
N SER A 68 -26.00 -2.03 -0.15
CA SER A 68 -27.26 -2.56 -0.72
C SER A 68 -27.77 -3.87 -0.08
N ALA A 69 -27.26 -4.24 1.10
CA ALA A 69 -27.67 -5.47 1.80
C ALA A 69 -28.19 -5.20 3.22
N VAL A 70 -29.04 -4.17 3.37
CA VAL A 70 -29.97 -4.05 4.51
C VAL A 70 -31.31 -3.58 3.93
N ARG A 71 -32.17 -4.54 3.60
CA ARG A 71 -33.61 -4.33 3.49
C ARG A 71 -34.33 -5.61 3.87
#